data_AF-A0A1F2SYI9-F1
#
_entry.id   AF-A0A1F2SYI9-F1
#
_cell.length_a   1.000
_cell.length_b   1.000
_cell.length_c   1.000
_cell.angle_alpha   90.00
_cell.angle_beta   90.00
_cell.angle_gamma   90.00
#
_symmetry.space_group_name_H-M   'P 1'
#
loop_
_entity.id
_entity.type
_entity.pdbx_description
1 polymer ?
#
loop_
_entity_poly.entity_id
_entity_poly.type
_entity_poly.pdbx_seq_one_letter_code
_entity_poly.pdbx_strand_id
1 'polypeptide(L)'
;MTSWNGEFFLFPFSAGGHMKRIIRKWLSVSLCLALLSNANASYGQAAAPPVAQNSQTIDGLLPKSYLELLELAPTVRFTSKQFEEVRKRLEREEKAKKGELKTKQKNLESQIRQVQEELRKLNLTSPEDSPEMSAKRHDLHCRIQSLQAQLAEYKVALQNGVPVEYDNLRAKLELLEKWPAAKQEIARVVQSGQVRSRHWGDAQDIGFRTIEANQEDDIKDGQEAVQQMKQMGMMPPEIQDEKVVEYVNRLALNIAKNSDLTVPLKVTVLNSKEINAFALPGGFLFVNRGLILETQNEAQFVGVLAHEISHDVARHGHRLMKKATIASIIYQAAQIAALIFTGGAVGLGTYYALQYGFYGLGLALSLQLLGVSRDYELEADQLGVQYVWKAGYNPEGFIQFFDVMASKEGYVEKTSFFRTHPAFYDRIVGVYREISFLPKQERAMENTSEFQTMQSRLREVVKKLDEEEADRPSLYQQEPGCPGQPSGPSRTPLERRG
;
A
#
# COMPACT_ATOMS: atom_id res chain seq x y z
N MET A 1 87.72 3.11 7.78
CA MET A 1 88.67 4.15 8.24
C MET A 1 87.98 4.92 9.36
N THR A 2 88.04 4.43 10.61
CA THR A 2 88.92 4.90 11.72
C THR A 2 88.54 6.29 12.23
N SER A 3 87.84 6.44 13.36
CA SER A 3 88.32 6.51 14.77
C SER A 3 87.07 6.72 15.65
N TRP A 4 86.77 6.12 16.82
CA TRP A 4 87.46 5.86 18.10
C TRP A 4 87.98 7.11 18.85
N ASN A 5 87.25 7.50 19.89
CA ASN A 5 87.75 7.94 21.20
C ASN A 5 86.70 7.58 22.25
N GLY A 6 87.12 6.87 23.30
CA GLY A 6 86.31 6.50 24.45
C GLY A 6 86.88 7.12 25.72
N GLU A 7 86.13 7.01 26.82
CA GLU A 7 86.69 7.04 28.17
C GLU A 7 85.86 6.14 29.09
N PHE A 8 86.60 5.28 29.78
CA PHE A 8 86.19 4.35 30.83
C PHE A 8 85.97 5.10 32.16
N PHE A 9 85.22 4.54 33.12
CA PHE A 9 85.76 4.14 34.44
C PHE A 9 84.71 3.42 35.34
N LEU A 10 85.07 2.17 35.65
CA LEU A 10 84.90 1.34 36.88
C LEU A 10 83.54 0.88 37.47
N PHE A 11 83.47 -0.46 37.52
CA PHE A 11 82.67 -1.37 38.38
C PHE A 11 83.14 -1.38 39.86
N PRO A 12 82.38 -2.00 40.79
CA PRO A 12 82.61 -3.43 41.10
C PRO A 12 81.34 -4.31 41.31
N PHE A 13 81.44 -5.53 40.76
CA PHE A 13 81.09 -6.87 41.28
C PHE A 13 79.83 -7.16 42.13
N SER A 14 79.01 -8.11 41.64
CA SER A 14 78.83 -9.47 42.23
C SER A 14 77.85 -10.29 41.35
N ALA A 15 78.36 -11.20 40.51
CA ALA A 15 78.35 -12.66 40.66
C ALA A 15 76.99 -13.36 40.42
N GLY A 16 76.94 -14.27 39.43
CA GLY A 16 75.96 -15.36 39.43
C GLY A 16 75.37 -15.82 38.10
N GLY A 17 76.14 -16.57 37.30
CA GLY A 17 75.65 -17.83 36.73
C GLY A 17 74.74 -17.79 35.50
N HIS A 18 75.36 -17.69 34.32
CA HIS A 18 74.87 -18.28 33.08
C HIS A 18 74.72 -19.80 33.21
N MET A 19 73.54 -20.28 33.61
CA MET A 19 73.12 -21.67 33.38
C MET A 19 71.60 -21.80 33.57
N LYS A 20 70.80 -21.20 32.68
CA LYS A 20 69.34 -21.43 32.58
C LYS A 20 68.71 -20.84 31.30
N ARG A 21 69.46 -20.87 30.20
CA ARG A 21 68.97 -20.67 28.84
C ARG A 21 69.63 -21.79 28.05
N ILE A 22 68.82 -22.63 27.41
CA ILE A 22 69.13 -24.03 26.98
C ILE A 22 68.76 -25.01 28.11
N ILE A 23 67.97 -26.05 27.80
CA ILE A 23 67.14 -26.89 28.70
C ILE A 23 65.79 -26.26 29.11
N ARG A 24 64.98 -25.89 28.11
CA ARG A 24 63.50 -25.91 28.19
C ARG A 24 62.93 -26.00 26.77
N LYS A 25 63.44 -26.98 26.05
CA LYS A 25 62.96 -27.41 24.74
C LYS A 25 63.28 -28.89 24.67
N TRP A 26 62.22 -29.68 24.76
CA TRP A 26 62.11 -31.11 24.47
C TRP A 26 62.39 -32.11 25.61
N LEU A 27 61.44 -33.06 25.70
CA LEU A 27 61.18 -34.11 26.70
C LEU A 27 60.51 -33.57 27.97
N SER A 28 59.27 -33.92 28.33
CA SER A 28 58.39 -35.02 27.96
C SER A 28 57.01 -34.68 28.56
N VAL A 29 55.93 -34.57 27.78
CA VAL A 29 54.89 -35.62 27.65
C VAL A 29 54.87 -36.58 28.85
N SER A 30 53.71 -36.68 29.51
CA SER A 30 53.42 -37.53 30.69
C SER A 30 53.58 -36.88 32.06
N LEU A 31 52.82 -35.81 32.34
CA LEU A 31 52.25 -35.62 33.69
C LEU A 31 51.07 -34.63 33.65
N CYS A 32 49.94 -35.05 33.05
CA CYS A 32 48.65 -34.41 33.26
C CYS A 32 47.50 -35.41 33.03
N LEU A 33 47.69 -36.63 33.55
CA LEU A 33 46.77 -37.76 33.44
C LEU A 33 46.76 -38.53 34.77
N ALA A 34 46.33 -37.85 35.85
CA ALA A 34 45.99 -38.50 37.13
C ALA A 34 45.40 -37.50 38.16
N LEU A 35 44.51 -36.58 37.79
CA LEU A 35 43.68 -35.83 38.77
C LEU A 35 42.31 -35.41 38.17
N LEU A 36 41.70 -36.27 37.38
CA LEU A 36 40.31 -36.11 36.93
C LEU A 36 39.61 -37.48 36.86
N SER A 37 39.53 -38.16 38.00
CA SER A 37 38.73 -39.38 38.13
C SER A 37 38.23 -39.50 39.57
N ASN A 38 37.14 -38.77 39.87
CA ASN A 38 36.05 -39.18 40.76
C ASN A 38 35.08 -38.03 40.98
N ALA A 39 34.13 -37.89 40.05
CA ALA A 39 32.81 -37.34 40.29
C ALA A 39 31.87 -37.78 39.16
N ASN A 40 31.61 -39.09 39.07
CA ASN A 40 30.42 -39.60 38.38
C ASN A 40 29.20 -39.28 39.26
N ALA A 41 28.76 -38.02 39.22
CA ALA A 41 27.40 -37.67 39.55
C ALA A 41 26.63 -37.72 38.23
N SER A 42 25.71 -38.68 38.12
CA SER A 42 24.78 -38.83 37.01
C SER A 42 23.90 -37.58 36.88
N TYR A 43 24.41 -36.55 36.21
CA TYR A 43 23.56 -35.57 35.56
C TYR A 43 23.01 -36.27 34.32
N GLY A 44 21.85 -36.91 34.49
CA GLY A 44 21.01 -37.22 33.34
C GLY A 44 20.92 -35.96 32.49
N GLN A 45 21.19 -36.09 31.19
CA GLN A 45 20.79 -35.07 30.24
C GLN A 45 19.31 -34.84 30.47
N ALA A 46 18.97 -33.75 31.18
CA ALA A 46 17.64 -33.23 31.13
C ALA A 46 17.44 -32.94 29.64
N ALA A 47 16.63 -33.78 28.99
CA ALA A 47 16.10 -33.47 27.68
C ALA A 47 15.65 -32.02 27.76
N ALA A 48 16.10 -31.19 26.80
CA ALA A 48 15.57 -29.85 26.65
C ALA A 48 14.05 -29.96 26.84
N PRO A 49 13.43 -29.14 27.70
CA PRO A 49 11.98 -29.22 27.89
C PRO A 49 11.38 -29.22 26.48
N PRO A 50 10.43 -30.12 26.15
CA PRO A 50 9.83 -30.11 24.83
C PRO A 50 9.38 -28.67 24.61
N VAL A 51 9.99 -28.01 23.61
CA VAL A 51 9.51 -26.72 23.14
C VAL A 51 8.04 -27.00 22.91
N ALA A 52 7.16 -26.39 23.71
CA ALA A 52 5.74 -26.57 23.56
C ALA A 52 5.48 -26.31 22.07
N GLN A 53 5.15 -27.37 21.33
CA GLN A 53 4.90 -27.25 19.91
C GLN A 53 3.66 -26.39 19.84
N ASN A 54 3.87 -25.08 19.65
CA ASN A 54 2.80 -24.16 19.40
C ASN A 54 1.99 -24.79 18.28
N SER A 55 0.73 -25.13 18.57
CA SER A 55 -0.23 -25.77 17.67
C SER A 55 -0.61 -24.89 16.47
N GLN A 56 0.18 -23.86 16.20
CA GLN A 56 -0.03 -22.89 15.16
C GLN A 56 0.38 -23.51 13.82
N THR A 57 -0.59 -23.56 12.91
CA THR A 57 -0.38 -23.89 11.51
C THR A 57 -0.14 -22.60 10.72
N ILE A 58 0.49 -22.70 9.55
CA ILE A 58 0.59 -21.55 8.62
C ILE A 58 -0.81 -21.00 8.32
N ASP A 59 -1.82 -21.88 8.23
CA ASP A 59 -3.22 -21.51 7.98
C ASP A 59 -3.86 -20.71 9.09
N GLY A 60 -3.51 -20.99 10.35
CA GLY A 60 -3.95 -20.20 11.49
C GLY A 60 -3.23 -18.85 11.60
N LEU A 61 -2.08 -18.70 10.92
CA LEU A 61 -1.28 -17.47 10.94
C LEU A 61 -1.60 -16.55 9.75
N LEU A 62 -1.87 -17.08 8.56
CA LEU A 62 -2.12 -16.29 7.35
C LEU A 62 -3.21 -15.20 7.48
N PRO A 63 -4.33 -15.45 8.18
CA PRO A 63 -5.36 -14.41 8.36
C PRO A 63 -4.92 -13.27 9.29
N LYS A 64 -3.87 -13.46 10.09
CA LYS A 64 -3.39 -12.47 11.06
C LYS A 64 -2.84 -11.22 10.38
N SER A 65 -2.75 -10.15 11.16
CA SER A 65 -2.19 -8.90 10.70
C SER A 65 -0.68 -9.00 10.42
N TYR A 66 -0.14 -8.19 9.50
CA TYR A 66 1.29 -8.05 9.28
C TYR A 66 2.03 -7.73 10.58
N LEU A 67 1.49 -6.83 11.43
CA LEU A 67 2.11 -6.51 12.71
C LEU A 67 2.13 -7.73 13.65
N GLU A 68 1.03 -8.48 13.76
CA GLU A 68 1.02 -9.74 14.51
C GLU A 68 2.02 -10.75 13.93
N LEU A 69 2.12 -10.85 12.60
CA LEU A 69 3.05 -11.76 11.93
C LEU A 69 4.52 -11.37 12.16
N LEU A 70 4.84 -10.07 12.22
CA LEU A 70 6.19 -9.58 12.56
C LEU A 70 6.62 -10.02 13.97
N GLU A 71 5.67 -10.15 14.90
CA GLU A 71 5.92 -10.64 16.25
C GLU A 71 5.98 -12.17 16.32
N LEU A 72 5.07 -12.85 15.62
CA LEU A 72 4.90 -14.31 15.72
C LEU A 72 5.90 -15.10 14.87
N ALA A 73 6.26 -14.64 13.67
CA ALA A 73 7.10 -15.43 12.76
C ALA A 73 8.44 -15.88 13.38
N PRO A 74 9.16 -15.06 14.18
CA PRO A 74 10.38 -15.50 14.86
C PRO A 74 10.17 -16.60 15.91
N THR A 75 8.95 -16.81 16.39
CA THR A 75 8.59 -17.78 17.44
C THR A 75 8.17 -19.15 16.91
N VAL A 76 7.84 -19.24 15.63
CA VAL A 76 7.37 -20.47 14.97
C VAL A 76 8.43 -21.03 14.02
N ARG A 77 8.35 -22.33 13.71
CA ARG A 77 9.26 -22.98 12.77
C ARG A 77 8.45 -23.87 11.83
N PHE A 78 8.58 -23.61 10.55
CA PHE A 78 7.99 -24.43 9.48
C PHE A 78 9.08 -24.86 8.51
N THR A 79 8.86 -25.98 7.84
CA THR A 79 9.75 -26.49 6.79
C THR A 79 9.48 -25.81 5.46
N SER A 80 10.47 -25.73 4.58
CA SER A 80 10.29 -25.21 3.20
C SER A 80 9.19 -25.96 2.44
N LYS A 81 9.01 -27.26 2.73
CA LYS A 81 7.93 -28.06 2.16
C LYS A 81 6.54 -27.55 2.57
N GLN A 82 6.36 -27.19 3.85
CA GLN A 82 5.09 -26.63 4.33
C GLN A 82 4.78 -25.27 3.67
N PHE A 83 5.77 -24.39 3.52
CA PHE A 83 5.59 -23.13 2.78
C PHE A 83 5.21 -23.37 1.31
N GLU A 84 5.88 -24.32 0.65
CA GLU A 84 5.60 -24.65 -0.75
C GLU A 84 4.22 -25.29 -0.95
N GLU A 85 3.76 -26.11 -0.01
CA GLU A 85 2.41 -26.68 -0.02
C GLU A 85 1.34 -25.58 0.06
N VAL A 86 1.53 -24.60 0.94
CA VAL A 86 0.62 -23.46 1.07
C VAL A 86 0.66 -22.56 -0.16
N ARG A 87 1.86 -22.27 -0.73
CA ARG A 87 2.02 -21.49 -1.96
C ARG A 87 1.22 -22.10 -3.12
N LYS A 88 1.39 -23.41 -3.36
CA LYS A 88 0.63 -24.15 -4.38
C LYS A 88 -0.87 -24.18 -4.09
N ARG A 89 -1.27 -24.19 -2.81
CA ARG A 89 -2.69 -24.13 -2.45
C ARG A 89 -3.28 -22.76 -2.82
N LEU A 90 -2.62 -21.67 -2.42
CA LEU A 90 -3.05 -20.31 -2.77
C LEU A 90 -3.18 -20.11 -4.28
N GLU A 91 -2.26 -20.65 -5.08
CA GLU A 91 -2.36 -20.62 -6.55
C GLU A 91 -3.61 -21.36 -7.09
N ARG A 92 -3.92 -22.53 -6.52
CA ARG A 92 -5.11 -23.31 -6.91
C ARG A 92 -6.40 -22.60 -6.50
N GLU A 93 -6.44 -22.04 -5.30
CA GLU A 93 -7.58 -21.30 -4.76
C GLU A 93 -7.84 -20.02 -5.57
N GLU A 94 -6.78 -19.26 -5.91
CA GLU A 94 -6.90 -18.08 -6.78
C GLU A 94 -7.47 -18.46 -8.15
N LYS A 95 -6.94 -19.52 -8.76
CA LYS A 95 -7.42 -20.02 -10.07
C LYS A 95 -8.87 -20.47 -10.00
N ALA A 96 -9.28 -21.14 -8.91
CA ALA A 96 -10.65 -21.57 -8.69
C ALA A 96 -11.59 -20.37 -8.53
N LYS A 97 -11.26 -19.39 -7.69
CA LYS A 97 -12.05 -18.16 -7.47
C LYS A 97 -12.21 -17.38 -8.79
N LYS A 98 -11.12 -17.20 -9.55
CA LYS A 98 -11.18 -16.60 -10.91
C LYS A 98 -12.06 -17.40 -11.87
N GLY A 99 -12.01 -18.73 -11.82
CA GLY A 99 -12.85 -19.60 -12.64
C GLY A 99 -14.35 -19.47 -12.33
N GLU A 100 -14.70 -19.38 -11.05
CA GLU A 100 -16.07 -19.13 -10.60
C GLU A 100 -16.59 -17.77 -11.06
N LEU A 101 -15.82 -16.70 -10.82
CA LEU A 101 -16.18 -15.34 -11.23
C LEU A 101 -16.31 -15.21 -12.75
N LYS A 102 -15.43 -15.86 -13.53
CA LYS A 102 -15.56 -15.94 -15.00
C LYS A 102 -16.85 -16.62 -15.44
N THR A 103 -17.29 -17.65 -14.71
CA THR A 103 -18.53 -18.36 -15.00
C THR A 103 -19.75 -17.46 -14.72
N LYS A 104 -19.73 -16.75 -13.58
CA LYS A 104 -20.75 -15.75 -13.23
C LYS A 104 -20.79 -14.60 -14.24
N GLN A 105 -19.64 -14.08 -14.65
CA GLN A 105 -19.51 -13.06 -15.69
C GLN A 105 -20.18 -13.51 -17.01
N LYS A 106 -19.85 -14.71 -17.51
CA LYS A 106 -20.44 -15.26 -18.74
C LYS A 106 -21.96 -15.43 -18.63
N ASN A 107 -22.46 -15.85 -17.46
CA ASN A 107 -23.89 -15.99 -17.21
C ASN A 107 -24.59 -14.63 -17.26
N LEU A 108 -24.07 -13.61 -16.55
CA LEU A 108 -24.61 -12.25 -16.57
C LEU A 108 -24.59 -11.66 -17.99
N GLU A 109 -23.50 -11.82 -18.74
CA GLU A 109 -23.42 -11.40 -20.15
C GLU A 109 -24.47 -12.09 -21.02
N SER A 110 -24.76 -13.37 -20.76
CA SER A 110 -25.83 -14.10 -21.46
C SER A 110 -27.21 -13.56 -21.10
N GLN A 111 -27.48 -13.30 -19.82
CA GLN A 111 -28.74 -12.72 -19.37
C GLN A 111 -28.97 -11.33 -19.96
N ILE A 112 -27.94 -10.48 -19.98
CA ILE A 112 -28.02 -9.15 -20.61
C ILE A 112 -28.40 -9.29 -22.08
N ARG A 113 -27.73 -10.18 -22.84
CA ARG A 113 -28.07 -10.43 -24.26
C ARG A 113 -29.50 -10.92 -24.43
N GLN A 114 -30.00 -11.78 -23.55
CA GLN A 114 -31.37 -12.28 -23.60
C GLN A 114 -32.38 -11.15 -23.38
N VAL A 115 -32.20 -10.34 -22.33
CA VAL A 115 -33.10 -9.21 -22.03
C VAL A 115 -33.04 -8.13 -23.11
N GLN A 116 -31.85 -7.87 -23.69
CA GLN A 116 -31.71 -6.97 -24.84
C GLN A 116 -32.44 -7.49 -26.09
N GLU A 117 -32.43 -8.79 -26.33
CA GLU A 117 -33.17 -9.40 -27.44
C GLU A 117 -34.69 -9.38 -27.19
N GLU A 118 -35.14 -9.58 -25.95
CA GLU A 118 -36.55 -9.39 -25.54
C GLU A 118 -37.01 -7.95 -25.82
N LEU A 119 -36.21 -6.96 -25.42
CA LEU A 119 -36.47 -5.55 -25.68
C LEU A 119 -36.51 -5.25 -27.19
N ARG A 120 -35.55 -5.79 -27.96
CA ARG A 120 -35.51 -5.64 -29.42
C ARG A 120 -36.78 -6.19 -30.07
N LYS A 121 -37.22 -7.38 -29.67
CA LYS A 121 -38.45 -7.99 -30.16
C LYS A 121 -39.67 -7.15 -29.81
N LEU A 122 -39.78 -6.70 -28.57
CA LEU A 122 -40.87 -5.84 -28.10
C LEU A 122 -40.98 -4.57 -28.95
N ASN A 123 -39.84 -3.93 -29.25
CA ASN A 123 -39.79 -2.72 -30.07
C ASN A 123 -40.17 -2.97 -31.54
N LEU A 124 -39.90 -4.17 -32.07
CA LEU A 124 -40.29 -4.55 -33.43
C LEU A 124 -41.77 -4.92 -33.55
N THR A 125 -42.32 -5.64 -32.57
CA THR A 125 -43.69 -6.15 -32.63
C THR A 125 -44.73 -5.15 -32.12
N SER A 126 -44.30 -4.18 -31.32
CA SER A 126 -45.21 -3.24 -30.65
C SER A 126 -44.58 -1.85 -30.52
N PRO A 127 -44.47 -1.14 -31.64
CA PRO A 127 -43.79 0.15 -31.71
C PRO A 127 -44.57 1.29 -31.02
N GLU A 128 -45.86 1.13 -30.78
CA GLU A 128 -46.68 2.13 -30.07
C GLU A 128 -46.48 2.05 -28.54
N ASP A 129 -46.42 3.22 -27.89
CA ASP A 129 -46.32 3.37 -26.44
C ASP A 129 -47.71 3.38 -25.77
N SER A 130 -48.39 2.24 -25.78
CA SER A 130 -49.49 2.06 -24.82
C SER A 130 -48.94 2.02 -23.39
N PRO A 131 -49.73 2.39 -22.36
CA PRO A 131 -49.26 2.35 -20.96
C PRO A 131 -48.68 0.98 -20.56
N GLU A 132 -49.26 -0.12 -21.06
CA GLU A 132 -48.78 -1.48 -20.80
C GLU A 132 -47.43 -1.77 -21.46
N MET A 133 -47.24 -1.34 -22.71
CA MET A 133 -45.99 -1.60 -23.45
C MET A 133 -44.86 -0.70 -22.98
N SER A 134 -45.18 0.53 -22.56
CA SER A 134 -44.24 1.42 -21.89
C SER A 134 -43.75 0.81 -20.57
N ALA A 135 -44.64 0.26 -19.74
CA ALA A 135 -44.27 -0.44 -18.51
C ALA A 135 -43.38 -1.67 -18.76
N LYS A 136 -43.68 -2.47 -19.79
CA LYS A 136 -42.83 -3.62 -20.18
C LYS A 136 -41.44 -3.20 -20.64
N ARG A 137 -41.32 -2.12 -21.44
CA ARG A 137 -40.02 -1.55 -21.84
C ARG A 137 -39.24 -1.08 -20.62
N HIS A 138 -39.90 -0.37 -19.72
CA HIS A 138 -39.33 0.12 -18.47
C HIS A 138 -38.73 -1.02 -17.62
N ASP A 139 -39.49 -2.10 -17.39
CA ASP A 139 -39.01 -3.27 -16.64
C ASP A 139 -37.78 -3.92 -17.28
N LEU A 140 -37.76 -4.05 -18.61
CA LEU A 140 -36.62 -4.61 -19.35
C LEU A 140 -35.39 -3.69 -19.23
N HIS A 141 -35.57 -2.38 -19.34
CA HIS A 141 -34.50 -1.40 -19.13
C HIS A 141 -33.92 -1.49 -17.72
N CYS A 142 -34.78 -1.55 -16.69
CA CYS A 142 -34.38 -1.73 -15.31
C CYS A 142 -33.57 -3.01 -15.09
N ARG A 143 -34.01 -4.12 -15.70
CA ARG A 143 -33.32 -5.40 -15.60
C ARG A 143 -31.96 -5.37 -16.30
N ILE A 144 -31.86 -4.76 -17.49
CA ILE A 144 -30.58 -4.55 -18.18
C ILE A 144 -29.62 -3.75 -17.32
N GLN A 145 -30.09 -2.63 -16.75
CA GLN A 145 -29.28 -1.76 -15.90
C GLN A 145 -28.77 -2.51 -14.65
N SER A 146 -29.64 -3.25 -13.96
CA SER A 146 -29.25 -4.04 -12.78
C SER A 146 -28.22 -5.11 -13.12
N LEU A 147 -28.42 -5.86 -14.20
CA LEU A 147 -27.49 -6.89 -14.64
C LEU A 147 -26.13 -6.31 -15.05
N GLN A 148 -26.11 -5.12 -15.65
CA GLN A 148 -24.89 -4.43 -16.04
C GLN A 148 -24.10 -3.92 -14.83
N ALA A 149 -24.78 -3.39 -13.81
CA ALA A 149 -24.15 -3.00 -12.56
C ALA A 149 -23.47 -4.21 -11.90
N GLN A 150 -24.19 -5.34 -11.78
CA GLN A 150 -23.61 -6.59 -11.27
C GLN A 150 -22.42 -7.04 -12.12
N LEU A 151 -22.55 -7.05 -13.45
CA LEU A 151 -21.46 -7.47 -14.35
C LEU A 151 -20.19 -6.63 -14.13
N ALA A 152 -20.35 -5.33 -13.91
CA ALA A 152 -19.24 -4.42 -13.68
C ALA A 152 -18.53 -4.75 -12.34
N GLU A 153 -19.28 -4.95 -11.25
CA GLU A 153 -18.72 -5.41 -9.97
C GLU A 153 -17.90 -6.70 -10.11
N TYR A 154 -18.47 -7.71 -10.80
CA TYR A 154 -17.78 -8.98 -11.05
C TYR A 154 -16.50 -8.83 -11.88
N LYS A 155 -16.48 -7.91 -12.84
CA LYS A 155 -15.28 -7.63 -13.65
C LYS A 155 -14.16 -7.05 -12.80
N VAL A 156 -14.47 -6.09 -11.93
CA VAL A 156 -13.46 -5.51 -11.04
C VAL A 156 -12.95 -6.53 -10.02
N ALA A 157 -13.84 -7.32 -9.42
CA ALA A 157 -13.44 -8.42 -8.54
C ALA A 157 -12.52 -9.41 -9.27
N LEU A 158 -12.86 -9.81 -10.50
CA LEU A 158 -12.05 -10.76 -11.28
C LEU A 158 -10.69 -10.21 -11.71
N GLN A 159 -10.65 -8.96 -12.19
CA GLN A 159 -9.45 -8.36 -12.78
C GLN A 159 -8.50 -7.82 -11.72
N ASN A 160 -9.02 -7.27 -10.62
CA ASN A 160 -8.24 -6.53 -9.64
C ASN A 160 -8.40 -7.09 -8.24
N GLY A 161 -9.63 -7.41 -7.82
CA GLY A 161 -9.91 -7.85 -6.46
C GLY A 161 -9.21 -9.17 -6.07
N VAL A 162 -9.46 -10.24 -6.82
CA VAL A 162 -8.89 -11.58 -6.54
C VAL A 162 -7.37 -11.58 -6.65
N PRO A 163 -6.72 -11.03 -7.70
CA PRO A 163 -5.26 -10.97 -7.72
C PRO A 163 -4.66 -10.29 -6.48
N VAL A 164 -5.19 -9.12 -6.11
CA VAL A 164 -4.69 -8.31 -4.99
C VAL A 164 -4.87 -9.02 -3.64
N GLU A 165 -6.01 -9.70 -3.44
CA GLU A 165 -6.25 -10.54 -2.27
C GLU A 165 -5.21 -11.65 -2.12
N TYR A 166 -4.91 -12.38 -3.20
CA TYR A 166 -3.96 -13.47 -3.15
C TYR A 166 -2.50 -13.00 -3.11
N ASP A 167 -2.19 -11.84 -3.69
CA ASP A 167 -0.88 -11.20 -3.52
C ASP A 167 -0.63 -10.82 -2.07
N ASN A 168 -1.64 -10.29 -1.36
CA ASN A 168 -1.57 -10.04 0.08
C ASN A 168 -1.32 -11.34 0.88
N LEU A 169 -2.03 -12.42 0.57
CA LEU A 169 -1.81 -13.72 1.23
C LEU A 169 -0.40 -14.28 0.98
N ARG A 170 0.12 -14.14 -0.25
CA ARG A 170 1.50 -14.52 -0.58
C ARG A 170 2.51 -13.67 0.16
N ALA A 171 2.28 -12.37 0.27
CA ALA A 171 3.15 -11.46 1.02
C ALA A 171 3.20 -11.82 2.51
N LYS A 172 2.06 -12.19 3.12
CA LYS A 172 2.00 -12.72 4.49
C LYS A 172 2.73 -14.06 4.63
N LEU A 173 2.59 -14.95 3.65
CA LEU A 173 3.31 -16.23 3.61
C LEU A 173 4.84 -16.02 3.53
N GLU A 174 5.28 -15.12 2.66
CA GLU A 174 6.69 -14.76 2.52
C GLU A 174 7.22 -14.08 3.78
N LEU A 175 6.41 -13.26 4.45
CA LEU A 175 6.77 -12.69 5.74
C LEU A 175 7.04 -13.79 6.77
N LEU A 176 6.12 -14.75 6.93
CA LEU A 176 6.32 -15.89 7.82
C LEU A 176 7.61 -16.67 7.51
N GLU A 177 7.95 -16.83 6.23
CA GLU A 177 9.10 -17.60 5.77
C GLU A 177 10.43 -16.85 5.97
N LYS A 178 10.50 -15.59 5.56
CA LYS A 178 11.76 -14.84 5.41
C LYS A 178 12.04 -13.85 6.53
N TRP A 179 11.00 -13.38 7.24
CA TRP A 179 11.14 -12.35 8.27
C TRP A 179 12.13 -12.70 9.40
N PRO A 180 12.18 -13.93 9.94
CA PRO A 180 13.11 -14.23 11.03
C PRO A 180 14.57 -13.95 10.68
N ALA A 181 14.98 -14.26 9.45
CA ALA A 181 16.33 -13.98 8.97
C ALA A 181 16.54 -12.48 8.70
N ALA A 182 15.58 -11.82 8.05
CA ALA A 182 15.63 -10.39 7.79
C ALA A 182 15.71 -9.56 9.09
N LYS A 183 14.94 -9.90 10.12
CA LYS A 183 14.99 -9.26 11.44
C LYS A 183 16.37 -9.35 12.07
N GLN A 184 17.04 -10.49 11.97
CA GLN A 184 18.40 -10.68 12.48
C GLN A 184 19.43 -9.86 11.70
N GLU A 185 19.27 -9.75 10.39
CA GLU A 185 20.13 -8.89 9.55
C GLU A 185 19.97 -7.42 9.94
N ILE A 186 18.74 -6.92 10.03
CA ILE A 186 18.44 -5.55 10.43
C ILE A 186 19.05 -5.25 11.81
N ALA A 187 18.87 -6.16 12.77
CA ALA A 187 19.46 -6.01 14.11
C ALA A 187 21.01 -5.95 14.06
N ARG A 188 21.65 -6.75 13.21
CA ARG A 188 23.12 -6.71 13.01
C ARG A 188 23.58 -5.37 12.42
N VAL A 189 22.86 -4.83 11.43
CA VAL A 189 23.18 -3.52 10.82
C VAL A 189 23.00 -2.38 11.84
N VAL A 190 21.97 -2.44 12.67
CA VAL A 190 21.75 -1.48 13.75
C VAL A 190 22.89 -1.53 14.77
N GLN A 191 23.28 -2.74 15.20
CA GLN A 191 24.37 -2.94 16.16
C GLN A 191 25.74 -2.53 15.61
N SER A 192 25.98 -2.69 14.30
CA SER A 192 27.25 -2.28 13.67
C SER A 192 27.36 -0.78 13.42
N GLY A 193 26.27 -0.01 13.61
CA GLY A 193 26.22 1.43 13.34
C GLY A 193 26.17 1.78 11.85
N GLN A 194 25.98 0.80 10.95
CA GLN A 194 25.93 1.00 9.50
C GLN A 194 24.56 1.50 8.98
N VAL A 195 23.69 1.97 9.87
CA VAL A 195 22.31 2.42 9.59
C VAL A 195 22.21 3.60 8.62
N ARG A 196 23.32 4.34 8.40
CA ARG A 196 23.36 5.48 7.49
C ARG A 196 23.40 5.09 6.01
N SER A 197 23.80 3.85 5.69
CA SER A 197 23.84 3.37 4.31
C SER A 197 22.45 2.96 3.84
N ARG A 198 21.65 3.93 3.42
CA ARG A 198 20.31 3.71 2.85
C ARG A 198 20.33 3.80 1.33
N HIS A 199 19.38 3.12 0.68
CA HIS A 199 19.31 3.11 -0.77
C HIS A 199 18.89 4.46 -1.34
N TRP A 200 17.81 5.05 -0.79
CA TRP A 200 17.26 6.34 -1.22
C TRP A 200 17.58 7.51 -0.26
N GLY A 201 18.78 7.50 0.33
CA GLY A 201 19.28 8.59 1.16
C GLY A 201 18.96 8.51 2.67
N ASP A 202 19.74 9.23 3.47
CA ASP A 202 19.64 9.30 4.94
C ASP A 202 18.62 10.35 5.41
N ALA A 203 17.89 10.05 6.49
CA ALA A 203 16.92 10.96 7.08
C ALA A 203 17.53 12.27 7.64
N GLN A 204 18.83 12.29 7.93
CA GLN A 204 19.54 13.50 8.37
C GLN A 204 19.78 14.49 7.23
N ASP A 205 19.77 14.01 5.99
CA ASP A 205 20.07 14.82 4.79
C ASP A 205 18.81 15.42 4.16
N ILE A 206 17.63 15.19 4.74
CA ILE A 206 16.36 15.75 4.25
C ILE A 206 16.46 17.28 4.14
N GLY A 207 16.12 17.81 2.97
CA GLY A 207 16.21 19.22 2.61
C GLY A 207 17.59 19.66 2.10
N PHE A 208 18.61 18.80 2.17
CA PHE A 208 19.96 19.05 1.64
C PHE A 208 20.36 18.07 0.54
N ARG A 209 19.60 16.98 0.36
CA ARG A 209 19.77 16.00 -0.71
C ARG A 209 18.84 16.29 -1.88
N THR A 210 19.18 15.73 -3.05
CA THR A 210 18.30 15.72 -4.22
C THR A 210 17.92 14.27 -4.49
N ILE A 211 16.65 13.92 -4.27
CA ILE A 211 16.11 12.59 -4.61
C ILE A 211 16.00 12.46 -6.12
N GLU A 212 15.24 13.36 -6.74
CA GLU A 212 15.14 13.49 -8.19
C GLU A 212 15.13 14.98 -8.55
N ALA A 213 15.95 15.37 -9.53
CA ALA A 213 16.10 16.77 -9.94
C ALA A 213 14.90 17.25 -10.77
N ASN A 214 14.76 18.57 -10.92
CA ASN A 214 13.80 19.28 -11.77
C ASN A 214 12.31 18.95 -11.52
N GLN A 215 11.88 18.81 -10.27
CA GLN A 215 10.46 18.56 -9.92
C GLN A 215 9.53 19.64 -10.52
N GLU A 216 10.02 20.88 -10.69
CA GLU A 216 9.28 22.01 -11.27
C GLU A 216 8.83 21.78 -12.71
N ASP A 217 9.52 20.93 -13.48
CA ASP A 217 9.12 20.57 -14.84
C ASP A 217 7.76 19.85 -14.85
N ASP A 218 7.39 19.17 -13.76
CA ASP A 218 6.17 18.37 -13.66
C ASP A 218 4.92 19.21 -13.38
N ILE A 219 5.06 20.49 -13.01
CA ILE A 219 3.94 21.35 -12.62
C ILE A 219 2.94 21.52 -13.76
N LYS A 220 3.42 21.77 -14.97
CA LYS A 220 2.56 21.95 -16.14
C LYS A 220 1.79 20.65 -16.43
N ASP A 221 2.50 19.54 -16.38
CA ASP A 221 1.97 18.21 -16.66
C ASP A 221 0.87 17.81 -15.67
N GLY A 222 1.07 18.10 -14.37
CA GLY A 222 0.03 17.95 -13.34
C GLY A 222 -1.19 18.84 -13.57
N GLN A 223 -0.98 20.11 -13.92
CA GLN A 223 -2.10 21.03 -14.19
C GLN A 223 -2.98 20.54 -15.34
N GLU A 224 -2.37 20.10 -16.44
CA GLU A 224 -3.08 19.55 -17.58
C GLU A 224 -3.84 18.28 -17.18
N ALA A 225 -3.24 17.40 -16.37
CA ALA A 225 -3.89 16.20 -15.84
C ALA A 225 -5.16 16.53 -15.05
N VAL A 226 -5.06 17.47 -14.11
CA VAL A 226 -6.18 17.90 -13.26
C VAL A 226 -7.29 18.51 -14.10
N GLN A 227 -6.96 19.40 -15.04
CA GLN A 227 -7.94 20.02 -15.93
C GLN A 227 -8.70 18.98 -16.74
N GLN A 228 -7.99 17.98 -17.27
CA GLN A 228 -8.62 16.93 -18.07
C GLN A 228 -9.48 16.00 -17.23
N MET A 229 -9.02 15.57 -16.04
CA MET A 229 -9.86 14.79 -15.13
C MET A 229 -11.15 15.54 -14.80
N LYS A 230 -11.09 16.85 -14.56
CA LYS A 230 -12.28 17.70 -14.34
C LYS A 230 -13.18 17.75 -15.58
N GLN A 231 -12.62 17.96 -16.77
CA GLN A 231 -13.38 18.02 -18.03
C GLN A 231 -14.06 16.69 -18.38
N MET A 232 -13.42 15.56 -18.07
CA MET A 232 -13.95 14.22 -18.31
C MET A 232 -14.97 13.76 -17.23
N GLY A 233 -15.25 14.59 -16.21
CA GLY A 233 -16.11 14.18 -15.09
C GLY A 233 -15.49 13.10 -14.22
N MET A 234 -14.16 12.99 -14.27
CA MET A 234 -13.30 12.01 -13.59
C MET A 234 -12.64 12.61 -12.33
N MET A 235 -13.15 13.72 -11.78
CA MET A 235 -12.69 14.28 -10.50
C MET A 235 -13.88 14.43 -9.55
N PRO A 236 -13.87 13.82 -8.35
CA PRO A 236 -15.04 13.84 -7.49
C PRO A 236 -15.31 15.28 -7.05
N PRO A 237 -16.54 15.62 -6.63
CA PRO A 237 -16.80 16.92 -6.04
C PRO A 237 -15.82 17.18 -4.88
N GLU A 238 -15.34 18.40 -4.76
CA GLU A 238 -14.41 18.77 -3.68
C GLU A 238 -15.21 19.05 -2.38
N ILE A 239 -14.64 18.68 -1.23
CA ILE A 239 -15.16 19.10 0.08
C ILE A 239 -14.81 20.58 0.26
N GLN A 240 -15.83 21.41 0.49
CA GLN A 240 -15.68 22.87 0.62
C GLN A 240 -15.67 23.38 2.07
N ASP A 241 -15.81 22.49 3.06
CA ASP A 241 -15.77 22.92 4.47
C ASP A 241 -14.37 23.43 4.83
N GLU A 242 -14.28 24.75 5.07
CA GLU A 242 -13.01 25.45 5.28
C GLU A 242 -12.16 24.85 6.39
N LYS A 243 -12.78 24.42 7.51
CA LYS A 243 -12.02 23.87 8.65
C LYS A 243 -11.45 22.49 8.35
N VAL A 244 -12.19 21.66 7.60
CA VAL A 244 -11.68 20.36 7.15
C VAL A 244 -10.52 20.57 6.18
N VAL A 245 -10.70 21.42 5.18
CA VAL A 245 -9.69 21.69 4.16
C VAL A 245 -8.44 22.33 4.77
N GLU A 246 -8.60 23.33 5.62
CA GLU A 246 -7.48 24.00 6.31
C GLU A 246 -6.68 23.00 7.15
N TYR A 247 -7.36 22.13 7.90
CA TYR A 247 -6.70 21.13 8.72
C TYR A 247 -5.86 20.16 7.88
N VAL A 248 -6.46 19.56 6.85
CA VAL A 248 -5.76 18.61 5.96
C VAL A 248 -4.60 19.29 5.25
N ASN A 249 -4.81 20.53 4.76
CA ASN A 249 -3.77 21.31 4.10
C ASN A 249 -2.61 21.62 5.06
N ARG A 250 -2.89 22.01 6.31
CA ARG A 250 -1.85 22.28 7.31
C ARG A 250 -0.99 21.05 7.60
N LEU A 251 -1.59 19.87 7.69
CA LEU A 251 -0.84 18.62 7.87
C LEU A 251 0.05 18.32 6.68
N ALA A 252 -0.51 18.33 5.48
CA ALA A 252 0.23 18.02 4.26
C ALA A 252 1.38 19.02 4.01
N LEU A 253 1.16 20.31 4.28
CA LEU A 253 2.21 21.34 4.20
C LEU A 253 3.28 21.17 5.27
N ASN A 254 2.93 20.71 6.47
CA ASN A 254 3.93 20.38 7.50
C ASN A 254 4.82 19.21 7.04
N ILE A 255 4.24 18.19 6.39
CA ILE A 255 5.01 17.08 5.81
C ILE A 255 5.92 17.59 4.68
N ALA A 256 5.36 18.35 3.73
CA ALA A 256 6.11 18.89 2.60
C ALA A 256 7.31 19.75 3.05
N LYS A 257 7.11 20.61 4.05
CA LYS A 257 8.18 21.42 4.65
C LYS A 257 9.30 20.57 5.29
N ASN A 258 8.97 19.36 5.74
CA ASN A 258 9.89 18.41 6.35
C ASN A 258 10.28 17.28 5.38
N SER A 259 10.23 17.54 4.07
CA SER A 259 10.54 16.60 3.00
C SER A 259 11.52 17.19 1.98
N ASP A 260 11.89 16.39 0.97
CA ASP A 260 12.69 16.85 -0.18
C ASP A 260 11.83 17.41 -1.34
N LEU A 261 10.57 17.79 -1.08
CA LEU A 261 9.68 18.40 -2.07
C LEU A 261 10.11 19.85 -2.35
N THR A 262 10.35 20.17 -3.62
CA THR A 262 10.80 21.51 -4.05
C THR A 262 9.74 22.29 -4.82
N VAL A 263 8.58 21.67 -5.08
CA VAL A 263 7.42 22.30 -5.73
C VAL A 263 6.33 22.67 -4.73
N PRO A 264 5.49 23.68 -5.02
CA PRO A 264 4.34 24.01 -4.17
C PRO A 264 3.35 22.85 -4.09
N LEU A 265 3.02 22.41 -2.88
CA LEU A 265 1.99 21.40 -2.65
C LEU A 265 0.59 22.04 -2.72
N LYS A 266 -0.30 21.45 -3.51
CA LYS A 266 -1.71 21.80 -3.65
C LYS A 266 -2.56 20.63 -3.21
N VAL A 267 -3.28 20.80 -2.12
CA VAL A 267 -4.08 19.74 -1.49
C VAL A 267 -5.55 19.93 -1.83
N THR A 268 -6.20 18.86 -2.29
CA THR A 268 -7.63 18.85 -2.59
C THR A 268 -8.30 17.70 -1.83
N VAL A 269 -9.31 18.02 -1.02
CA VAL A 269 -10.11 17.00 -0.33
C VAL A 269 -11.31 16.66 -1.19
N LEU A 270 -11.49 15.38 -1.51
CA LEU A 270 -12.50 14.88 -2.43
C LEU A 270 -13.65 14.23 -1.68
N ASN A 271 -14.88 14.51 -2.12
CA ASN A 271 -16.12 13.90 -1.67
C ASN A 271 -16.30 12.50 -2.25
N SER A 272 -15.34 11.61 -2.00
CA SER A 272 -15.40 10.20 -2.39
C SER A 272 -15.38 9.27 -1.17
N LYS A 273 -16.29 8.29 -1.15
CA LYS A 273 -16.35 7.27 -0.09
C LYS A 273 -15.18 6.27 -0.17
N GLU A 274 -14.43 6.28 -1.26
CA GLU A 274 -13.25 5.45 -1.42
C GLU A 274 -12.18 5.77 -0.37
N ILE A 275 -11.54 4.73 0.13
CA ILE A 275 -10.37 4.83 1.00
C ILE A 275 -9.16 4.96 0.09
N ASN A 276 -8.80 6.19 -0.26
CA ASN A 276 -7.63 6.46 -1.09
C ASN A 276 -7.10 7.90 -0.94
N ALA A 277 -5.84 8.07 -1.32
CA ALA A 277 -5.22 9.34 -1.66
C ALA A 277 -4.33 9.11 -2.88
N PHE A 278 -4.00 10.17 -3.62
CA PHE A 278 -3.09 10.07 -4.75
C PHE A 278 -2.41 11.40 -5.02
N ALA A 279 -1.16 11.32 -5.48
CA ALA A 279 -0.45 12.46 -6.04
C ALA A 279 -0.50 12.46 -7.57
N LEU A 280 -0.61 13.66 -8.16
CA LEU A 280 -0.34 13.91 -9.58
C LEU A 280 0.92 14.77 -9.69
N PRO A 281 1.70 14.60 -10.79
CA PRO A 281 3.01 15.24 -10.93
C PRO A 281 2.98 16.74 -10.64
N GLY A 282 4.03 17.25 -10.00
CA GLY A 282 4.16 18.70 -9.75
C GLY A 282 3.45 19.19 -8.49
N GLY A 283 3.22 18.32 -7.50
CA GLY A 283 2.77 18.72 -6.17
C GLY A 283 1.26 18.77 -6.01
N PHE A 284 0.49 17.97 -6.76
CA PHE A 284 -0.98 17.95 -6.64
C PHE A 284 -1.44 16.74 -5.85
N LEU A 285 -1.82 16.96 -4.60
CA LEU A 285 -2.25 15.90 -3.68
C LEU A 285 -3.77 15.88 -3.54
N PHE A 286 -4.35 14.71 -3.74
CA PHE A 286 -5.79 14.47 -3.63
C PHE A 286 -6.07 13.48 -2.52
N VAL A 287 -7.03 13.81 -1.66
CA VAL A 287 -7.35 13.02 -0.46
C VAL A 287 -8.85 12.74 -0.43
N ASN A 288 -9.26 11.48 -0.48
CA ASN A 288 -10.68 11.14 -0.38
C ASN A 288 -11.16 11.20 1.07
N ARG A 289 -12.40 11.69 1.29
CA ARG A 289 -13.04 11.68 2.62
C ARG A 289 -13.08 10.27 3.24
N GLY A 290 -13.21 9.22 2.43
CA GLY A 290 -13.19 7.83 2.90
C GLY A 290 -11.88 7.46 3.60
N LEU A 291 -10.73 7.93 3.09
CA LEU A 291 -9.44 7.72 3.76
C LEU A 291 -9.40 8.40 5.12
N ILE A 292 -9.79 9.67 5.18
CA ILE A 292 -9.78 10.46 6.42
C ILE A 292 -10.65 9.77 7.49
N LEU A 293 -11.81 9.26 7.12
CA LEU A 293 -12.75 8.63 8.04
C LEU A 293 -12.37 7.19 8.45
N GLU A 294 -11.58 6.49 7.64
CA GLU A 294 -11.12 5.12 7.97
C GLU A 294 -9.87 5.12 8.87
N THR A 295 -9.00 6.12 8.75
CA THR A 295 -7.80 6.23 9.62
C THR A 295 -8.17 6.33 11.10
N GLN A 296 -7.49 5.56 11.96
CA GLN A 296 -7.81 5.45 13.38
C GLN A 296 -7.16 6.56 14.22
N ASN A 297 -6.06 7.13 13.74
CA ASN A 297 -5.33 8.21 14.38
C ASN A 297 -4.64 9.11 13.35
N GLU A 298 -4.12 10.24 13.83
CA GLU A 298 -3.47 11.22 12.96
C GLU A 298 -2.17 10.71 12.33
N ALA A 299 -1.37 9.91 13.06
CA ALA A 299 -0.12 9.35 12.52
C ALA A 299 -0.37 8.41 11.33
N GLN A 300 -1.44 7.62 11.35
CA GLN A 300 -1.88 6.80 10.22
C GLN A 300 -2.21 7.66 9.00
N PHE A 301 -2.99 8.73 9.20
CA PHE A 301 -3.35 9.64 8.11
C PHE A 301 -2.12 10.36 7.54
N VAL A 302 -1.27 10.92 8.42
CA VAL A 302 0.00 11.56 8.05
C VAL A 302 0.93 10.59 7.32
N GLY A 303 0.98 9.33 7.74
CA GLY A 303 1.74 8.27 7.06
C GLY A 303 1.33 8.10 5.60
N VAL A 304 0.03 8.04 5.32
CA VAL A 304 -0.48 7.94 3.93
C VAL A 304 -0.17 9.22 3.13
N LEU A 305 -0.35 10.40 3.72
CA LEU A 305 -0.01 11.66 3.02
C LEU A 305 1.50 11.74 2.69
N ALA A 306 2.36 11.32 3.60
CA ALA A 306 3.81 11.31 3.39
C ALA A 306 4.24 10.31 2.30
N HIS A 307 3.55 9.16 2.20
CA HIS A 307 3.72 8.21 1.10
C HIS A 307 3.41 8.87 -0.24
N GLU A 308 2.25 9.52 -0.37
CA GLU A 308 1.86 10.22 -1.59
C GLU A 308 2.80 11.37 -1.95
N ILE A 309 3.21 12.18 -0.97
CA ILE A 309 4.19 13.25 -1.19
C ILE A 309 5.52 12.67 -1.67
N SER A 310 5.91 11.49 -1.20
CA SER A 310 7.14 10.83 -1.64
C SER A 310 7.10 10.42 -3.11
N HIS A 311 5.93 10.09 -3.66
CA HIS A 311 5.77 9.86 -5.10
C HIS A 311 6.06 11.11 -5.93
N ASP A 312 5.65 12.29 -5.46
CA ASP A 312 5.95 13.57 -6.11
C ASP A 312 7.43 13.93 -5.98
N VAL A 313 8.00 13.78 -4.79
CA VAL A 313 9.43 14.03 -4.54
C VAL A 313 10.33 13.20 -5.46
N ALA A 314 10.01 11.91 -5.62
CA ALA A 314 10.75 10.98 -6.45
C ALA A 314 10.27 10.96 -7.92
N ARG A 315 9.42 11.93 -8.31
CA ARG A 315 8.88 12.11 -9.67
C ARG A 315 8.36 10.81 -10.29
N HIS A 316 7.69 9.95 -9.49
CA HIS A 316 7.32 8.60 -9.91
C HIS A 316 6.36 8.60 -11.10
N GLY A 317 5.37 9.51 -11.13
CA GLY A 317 4.46 9.66 -12.26
C GLY A 317 5.21 9.97 -13.56
N HIS A 318 6.09 10.96 -13.53
CA HIS A 318 6.93 11.35 -14.68
C HIS A 318 7.88 10.24 -15.15
N ARG A 319 8.60 9.60 -14.21
CA ARG A 319 9.53 8.51 -14.55
C ARG A 319 8.79 7.31 -15.13
N LEU A 320 7.59 7.00 -14.64
CA LEU A 320 6.73 5.97 -15.20
C LEU A 320 6.26 6.34 -16.62
N MET A 321 5.92 7.60 -16.89
CA MET A 321 5.55 8.06 -18.24
C MET A 321 6.71 7.86 -19.23
N LYS A 322 7.92 8.29 -18.86
CA LYS A 322 9.11 8.13 -19.71
C LYS A 322 9.37 6.66 -20.05
N LYS A 323 9.24 5.76 -19.06
CA LYS A 323 9.47 4.33 -19.23
C LYS A 323 8.39 3.62 -20.03
N ALA A 324 7.15 4.08 -19.96
CA ALA A 324 6.05 3.46 -20.68
C ALA A 324 6.11 3.69 -22.20
N THR A 325 6.92 4.64 -22.71
CA THR A 325 6.87 5.11 -24.11
C THR A 325 5.45 5.50 -24.57
N ILE A 326 4.54 5.71 -23.62
CA ILE A 326 3.15 6.09 -23.83
C ILE A 326 3.10 7.62 -23.86
N ALA A 327 2.48 8.16 -24.91
CA ALA A 327 2.16 9.57 -24.95
C ALA A 327 1.07 9.88 -23.91
N SER A 328 1.42 10.75 -22.96
CA SER A 328 0.56 11.61 -22.12
C SER A 328 0.22 11.15 -20.69
N ILE A 329 0.36 12.11 -19.76
CA ILE A 329 -0.06 12.09 -18.34
C ILE A 329 -1.53 11.70 -18.19
N ILE A 330 -2.30 11.99 -19.24
CA ILE A 330 -3.72 11.67 -19.40
C ILE A 330 -3.97 10.18 -19.14
N TYR A 331 -3.08 9.29 -19.59
CA TYR A 331 -3.23 7.85 -19.39
C TYR A 331 -3.07 7.43 -17.93
N GLN A 332 -2.13 8.04 -17.18
CA GLN A 332 -1.97 7.76 -15.75
C GLN A 332 -3.08 8.41 -14.93
N ALA A 333 -3.42 9.66 -15.22
CA ALA A 333 -4.52 10.37 -14.59
C ALA A 333 -5.86 9.65 -14.83
N ALA A 334 -6.08 9.12 -16.03
CA ALA A 334 -7.26 8.31 -16.35
C ALA A 334 -7.25 6.94 -15.68
N GLN A 335 -6.08 6.31 -15.48
CA GLN A 335 -5.98 5.07 -14.70
C GLN A 335 -6.27 5.29 -13.22
N ILE A 336 -5.66 6.31 -12.61
CA ILE A 336 -5.91 6.69 -11.21
C ILE A 336 -7.40 7.07 -11.06
N ALA A 337 -7.93 7.89 -11.96
CA ALA A 337 -9.36 8.20 -12.02
C ALA A 337 -10.22 6.94 -12.17
N ALA A 338 -9.91 6.04 -13.10
CA ALA A 338 -10.68 4.80 -13.26
C ALA A 338 -10.61 3.93 -11.99
N LEU A 339 -9.46 3.83 -11.33
CA LEU A 339 -9.30 3.04 -10.11
C LEU A 339 -10.07 3.64 -8.91
N ILE A 340 -10.16 4.97 -8.84
CA ILE A 340 -10.84 5.74 -7.78
C ILE A 340 -12.35 5.86 -8.04
N PHE A 341 -12.78 6.03 -9.28
CA PHE A 341 -14.20 6.23 -9.58
C PHE A 341 -14.99 4.95 -9.72
N THR A 342 -14.35 3.89 -10.19
CA THR A 342 -15.15 2.76 -10.66
C THR A 342 -15.64 1.90 -9.53
N GLY A 343 -14.93 1.72 -8.40
CA GLY A 343 -15.39 0.89 -7.28
C GLY A 343 -15.93 -0.51 -7.66
N GLY A 344 -15.78 -0.99 -8.91
CA GLY A 344 -16.69 -1.99 -9.47
C GLY A 344 -17.60 -1.54 -10.61
N ALA A 345 -18.53 -0.61 -10.35
CA ALA A 345 -19.68 -0.36 -11.20
C ALA A 345 -19.45 0.77 -12.23
N VAL A 346 -18.87 0.43 -13.37
CA VAL A 346 -18.86 1.35 -14.51
C VAL A 346 -20.24 1.37 -15.17
N GLY A 347 -20.87 2.54 -15.22
CA GLY A 347 -21.99 2.79 -16.14
C GLY A 347 -21.52 2.62 -17.59
N LEU A 348 -22.36 2.04 -18.45
CA LEU A 348 -22.02 1.66 -19.83
C LEU A 348 -21.22 2.73 -20.61
N GLY A 349 -21.56 4.02 -20.50
CA GLY A 349 -20.87 5.10 -21.22
C GLY A 349 -19.38 5.25 -20.88
N THR A 350 -19.05 5.24 -19.59
CA THR A 350 -17.65 5.27 -19.11
C THR A 350 -16.96 3.93 -19.37
N TYR A 351 -17.70 2.81 -19.35
CA TYR A 351 -17.18 1.50 -19.72
C TYR A 351 -16.80 1.45 -21.19
N TYR A 352 -17.61 1.98 -22.11
CA TYR A 352 -17.29 2.05 -23.53
C TYR A 352 -16.11 3.01 -23.79
N ALA A 353 -16.02 4.14 -23.09
CA ALA A 353 -14.87 5.04 -23.19
C ALA A 353 -13.56 4.39 -22.68
N LEU A 354 -13.62 3.63 -21.58
CA LEU A 354 -12.47 2.90 -21.03
C LEU A 354 -12.12 1.63 -21.84
N GLN A 355 -13.12 0.86 -22.28
CA GLN A 355 -12.97 -0.39 -23.03
C GLN A 355 -12.55 -0.15 -24.48
N TYR A 356 -13.12 0.83 -25.18
CA TYR A 356 -12.76 1.09 -26.59
C TYR A 356 -11.67 2.15 -26.73
N GLY A 357 -11.54 3.08 -25.78
CA GLY A 357 -10.47 4.07 -25.77
C GLY A 357 -9.12 3.53 -25.28
N PHE A 358 -9.13 2.64 -24.26
CA PHE A 358 -7.88 2.18 -23.61
C PHE A 358 -7.56 0.69 -23.86
N TYR A 359 -8.53 -0.22 -23.87
CA TYR A 359 -8.27 -1.64 -24.24
C TYR A 359 -8.15 -1.85 -25.76
N GLY A 360 -8.69 -0.95 -26.58
CA GLY A 360 -8.47 -0.92 -28.04
C GLY A 360 -7.00 -0.70 -28.45
N LEU A 361 -6.14 -0.28 -27.51
CA LEU A 361 -4.70 -0.07 -27.70
C LEU A 361 -3.83 -1.31 -27.35
N GLY A 362 -4.43 -2.42 -26.90
CA GLY A 362 -3.69 -3.69 -26.74
C GLY A 362 -2.56 -3.69 -25.70
N LEU A 363 -2.60 -2.81 -24.70
CA LEU A 363 -1.51 -2.65 -23.73
C LEU A 363 -1.50 -3.79 -22.69
N ALA A 364 -0.59 -4.74 -22.87
CA ALA A 364 -0.17 -5.66 -21.82
C ALA A 364 0.84 -4.94 -20.90
N LEU A 365 0.50 -4.78 -19.62
CA LEU A 365 1.47 -4.35 -18.59
C LEU A 365 2.67 -5.31 -18.62
N SER A 366 3.84 -4.81 -19.01
CA SER A 366 5.04 -5.63 -19.07
C SER A 366 5.59 -5.92 -17.67
N LEU A 367 6.25 -7.07 -17.49
CA LEU A 367 6.93 -7.41 -16.22
C LEU A 367 7.94 -6.34 -15.79
N GLN A 368 8.52 -5.62 -16.75
CA GLN A 368 9.43 -4.52 -16.48
C GLN A 368 8.72 -3.30 -15.87
N LEU A 369 7.53 -2.94 -16.36
CA LEU A 369 6.72 -1.86 -15.77
C LEU A 369 6.24 -2.23 -14.36
N LEU A 370 5.89 -3.51 -14.13
CA LEU A 370 5.55 -4.01 -12.80
C LEU A 370 6.74 -3.95 -11.82
N GLY A 371 7.94 -4.33 -12.26
CA GLY A 371 9.15 -4.20 -11.44
C GLY A 371 9.45 -2.76 -11.05
N VAL A 372 9.35 -1.83 -12.00
CA VAL A 372 9.51 -0.39 -11.77
C VAL A 372 8.48 0.15 -10.78
N SER A 373 7.22 -0.29 -10.87
CA SER A 373 6.19 0.10 -9.92
C SER A 373 6.51 -0.36 -8.49
N ARG A 374 7.08 -1.56 -8.31
CA ARG A 374 7.49 -2.05 -6.98
C ARG A 374 8.65 -1.24 -6.42
N ASP A 375 9.64 -0.90 -7.24
CA ASP A 375 10.75 -0.03 -6.81
C ASP A 375 10.24 1.35 -6.35
N TYR A 376 9.24 1.90 -7.03
CA TYR A 376 8.62 3.17 -6.66
C TYR A 376 7.85 3.11 -5.34
N GLU A 377 7.12 2.03 -5.08
CA GLU A 377 6.49 1.85 -3.76
C GLU A 377 7.53 1.74 -2.65
N LEU A 378 8.64 1.01 -2.86
CA LEU A 378 9.70 0.89 -1.85
C LEU A 378 10.45 2.21 -1.61
N GLU A 379 10.69 2.98 -2.68
CA GLU A 379 11.27 4.32 -2.60
C GLU A 379 10.32 5.26 -1.83
N ALA A 380 9.03 5.26 -2.17
CA ALA A 380 8.01 6.06 -1.50
C ALA A 380 7.84 5.67 -0.02
N ASP A 381 7.84 4.37 0.29
CA ASP A 381 7.75 3.86 1.66
C ASP A 381 8.95 4.33 2.51
N GLN A 382 10.18 4.23 1.99
CA GLN A 382 11.39 4.65 2.73
C GLN A 382 11.38 6.18 2.96
N LEU A 383 11.11 6.96 1.92
CA LEU A 383 11.08 8.42 2.00
C LEU A 383 9.93 8.90 2.89
N GLY A 384 8.74 8.30 2.76
CA GLY A 384 7.56 8.62 3.55
C GLY A 384 7.80 8.43 5.03
N VAL A 385 8.36 7.28 5.43
CA VAL A 385 8.77 7.01 6.83
C VAL A 385 9.73 8.08 7.36
N GLN A 386 10.71 8.49 6.54
CA GLN A 386 11.67 9.54 6.92
C GLN A 386 11.00 10.91 7.08
N TYR A 387 10.05 11.27 6.23
CA TYR A 387 9.33 12.54 6.31
C TYR A 387 8.36 12.60 7.48
N VAL A 388 7.65 11.50 7.79
CA VAL A 388 6.81 11.37 8.99
C VAL A 388 7.66 11.58 10.25
N TRP A 389 8.80 10.91 10.32
CA TRP A 389 9.75 11.06 11.42
C TRP A 389 10.27 12.50 11.52
N LYS A 390 10.67 13.11 10.40
CA LYS A 390 11.18 14.50 10.38
C LYS A 390 10.10 15.50 10.81
N ALA A 391 8.84 15.24 10.46
CA ALA A 391 7.68 16.03 10.87
C ALA A 391 7.27 15.82 12.34
N GLY A 392 7.91 14.90 13.07
CA GLY A 392 7.68 14.64 14.50
C GLY A 392 6.52 13.70 14.80
N TYR A 393 6.04 12.95 13.82
CA TYR A 393 4.98 11.95 13.97
C TYR A 393 5.55 10.55 14.17
N ASN A 394 4.74 9.64 14.71
CA ASN A 394 5.13 8.23 14.82
C ASN A 394 5.33 7.62 13.40
N PRO A 395 6.56 7.18 13.04
CA PRO A 395 6.84 6.62 11.73
C PRO A 395 6.16 5.26 11.49
N GLU A 396 5.59 4.62 12.52
CA GLU A 396 4.80 3.40 12.38
C GLU A 396 3.39 3.64 11.82
N GLY A 397 2.91 4.89 11.76
CA GLY A 397 1.54 5.20 11.35
C GLY A 397 1.16 4.61 9.98
N PHE A 398 2.06 4.71 8.99
CA PHE A 398 1.79 4.15 7.66
C PHE A 398 1.63 2.63 7.69
N ILE A 399 2.54 1.90 8.35
CA ILE A 399 2.46 0.44 8.40
C ILE A 399 1.26 -0.03 9.23
N GLN A 400 0.88 0.70 10.27
CA GLN A 400 -0.34 0.42 11.04
C GLN A 400 -1.60 0.59 10.19
N PHE A 401 -1.70 1.68 9.42
CA PHE A 401 -2.82 1.86 8.49
C PHE A 401 -2.86 0.75 7.44
N PHE A 402 -1.70 0.48 6.82
CA PHE A 402 -1.55 -0.56 5.84
C PHE A 402 -1.99 -1.93 6.39
N ASP A 403 -1.61 -2.24 7.62
CA ASP A 403 -1.95 -3.49 8.31
C ASP A 403 -3.45 -3.63 8.58
N VAL A 404 -4.09 -2.57 9.07
CA VAL A 404 -5.55 -2.52 9.28
C VAL A 404 -6.26 -2.81 7.95
N MET A 405 -5.84 -2.13 6.89
CA MET A 405 -6.43 -2.28 5.56
C MET A 405 -6.20 -3.68 4.99
N ALA A 406 -5.02 -4.27 5.22
CA ALA A 406 -4.62 -5.57 4.67
C ALA A 406 -5.21 -6.77 5.42
N SER A 407 -5.81 -6.52 6.58
CA SER A 407 -6.29 -7.57 7.49
C SER A 407 -7.80 -7.53 7.69
N LYS A 408 -8.46 -6.44 7.29
CA LYS A 408 -9.92 -6.32 7.34
C LYS A 408 -10.55 -7.11 6.19
N GLU A 409 -11.50 -7.98 6.52
CA GLU A 409 -12.16 -8.85 5.55
C GLU A 409 -12.83 -8.04 4.43
N GLY A 410 -12.56 -8.41 3.18
CA GLY A 410 -13.11 -7.75 1.99
C GLY A 410 -12.48 -6.40 1.63
N TYR A 411 -11.62 -5.81 2.47
CA TYR A 411 -11.00 -4.52 2.16
C TYR A 411 -9.96 -4.62 1.06
N VAL A 412 -9.11 -5.65 1.11
CA VAL A 412 -8.07 -5.88 0.09
C VAL A 412 -8.68 -6.07 -1.31
N GLU A 413 -9.83 -6.76 -1.40
CA GLU A 413 -10.52 -6.99 -2.67
C GLU A 413 -11.25 -5.73 -3.18
N LYS A 414 -11.84 -4.93 -2.26
CA LYS A 414 -12.81 -3.88 -2.62
C LYS A 414 -12.23 -2.47 -2.65
N THR A 415 -11.19 -2.19 -1.87
CA THR A 415 -10.65 -0.82 -1.75
C THR A 415 -9.76 -0.47 -2.92
N SER A 416 -9.81 0.80 -3.36
CA SER A 416 -8.91 1.31 -4.40
C SER A 416 -7.45 1.38 -3.95
N PHE A 417 -7.19 1.54 -2.65
CA PHE A 417 -5.85 1.63 -2.08
C PHE A 417 -4.91 0.48 -2.50
N PHE A 418 -5.31 -0.80 -2.34
CA PHE A 418 -4.43 -1.92 -2.71
C PHE A 418 -4.34 -2.20 -4.22
N ARG A 419 -5.24 -1.60 -5.01
CA ARG A 419 -5.14 -1.65 -6.47
C ARG A 419 -4.07 -0.68 -6.98
N THR A 420 -3.89 0.46 -6.31
CA THR A 420 -2.85 1.45 -6.63
C THR A 420 -1.53 1.17 -5.89
N HIS A 421 -1.59 0.65 -4.66
CA HIS A 421 -0.45 0.38 -3.79
C HIS A 421 -0.46 -1.09 -3.33
N PRO A 422 -0.02 -2.03 -4.19
CA PRO A 422 -0.11 -3.45 -3.89
C PRO A 422 0.73 -3.85 -2.67
N ALA A 423 0.26 -4.86 -1.95
CA ALA A 423 0.98 -5.45 -0.83
C ALA A 423 2.01 -6.47 -1.30
N PHE A 424 3.25 -6.32 -0.86
CA PHE A 424 4.30 -7.32 -1.04
C PHE A 424 5.28 -7.30 0.12
N TYR A 425 5.92 -8.44 0.36
CA TYR A 425 6.82 -8.70 1.49
C TYR A 425 7.86 -7.59 1.71
N ASP A 426 8.51 -7.14 0.62
CA ASP A 426 9.61 -6.18 0.72
C ASP A 426 9.18 -4.81 1.26
N ARG A 427 7.92 -4.39 1.07
CA ARG A 427 7.40 -3.13 1.65
C ARG A 427 7.38 -3.18 3.16
N ILE A 428 6.81 -4.25 3.72
CA ILE A 428 6.67 -4.44 5.17
C ILE A 428 8.04 -4.49 5.84
N VAL A 429 8.96 -5.25 5.25
CA VAL A 429 10.34 -5.37 5.75
C VAL A 429 11.13 -4.08 5.54
N GLY A 430 10.94 -3.41 4.41
CA GLY A 430 11.57 -2.13 4.09
C GLY A 430 11.19 -1.03 5.07
N VAL A 431 9.89 -0.88 5.34
CA VAL A 431 9.36 0.07 6.34
C VAL A 431 9.89 -0.27 7.73
N TYR A 432 9.81 -1.53 8.17
CA TYR A 432 10.35 -1.92 9.48
C TYR A 432 11.85 -1.62 9.61
N ARG A 433 12.62 -1.92 8.55
CA ARG A 433 14.06 -1.64 8.49
C ARG A 433 14.30 -0.14 8.63
N GLU A 434 13.58 0.69 7.88
CA GLU A 434 13.75 2.14 7.92
C GLU A 434 13.43 2.69 9.32
N ILE A 435 12.31 2.28 9.92
CA ILE A 435 11.94 2.64 11.29
C ILE A 435 13.04 2.25 12.29
N SER A 436 13.62 1.05 12.12
CA SER A 436 14.72 0.57 12.97
C SER A 436 16.01 1.38 12.82
N PHE A 437 16.20 2.08 11.70
CA PHE A 437 17.37 2.92 11.42
C PHE A 437 17.19 4.36 11.88
N LEU A 438 15.94 4.78 12.15
CA LEU A 438 15.64 6.12 12.63
C LEU A 438 16.01 6.28 14.11
N PRO A 439 16.55 7.45 14.51
CA PRO A 439 16.69 7.78 15.93
C PRO A 439 15.32 7.75 16.62
N LYS A 440 15.25 7.13 17.80
CA LYS A 440 14.02 7.10 18.60
C LYS A 440 13.59 8.52 18.96
N GLN A 441 12.30 8.80 18.77
CA GLN A 441 11.66 10.03 19.20
C GLN A 441 10.77 9.74 20.41
N GLU A 442 11.18 10.20 21.60
CA GLU A 442 10.46 9.97 22.86
C GLU A 442 9.03 10.56 22.89
N ARG A 443 8.75 11.54 22.01
CA ARG A 443 7.46 12.25 21.93
C ARG A 443 6.95 12.32 20.50
N ALA A 444 7.06 11.21 19.76
CA ALA A 444 6.45 11.12 18.45
C ALA A 444 4.93 11.29 18.56
N MET A 445 4.34 12.16 17.74
CA MET A 445 2.91 12.40 17.74
C MET A 445 2.16 11.21 17.13
N GLU A 446 1.25 10.62 17.90
CA GLU A 446 0.38 9.51 17.46
C GLU A 446 -0.99 10.03 17.00
N ASN A 447 -1.59 10.91 17.81
CA ASN A 447 -2.92 11.43 17.59
C ASN A 447 -3.07 12.79 18.27
N THR A 448 -3.99 13.62 17.76
CA THR A 448 -4.37 14.89 18.38
C THR A 448 -5.89 14.97 18.58
N SER A 449 -6.31 15.76 19.56
CA SER A 449 -7.74 16.08 19.76
C SER A 449 -8.30 16.87 18.57
N GLU A 450 -7.46 17.65 17.91
CA GLU A 450 -7.83 18.42 16.72
C GLU A 450 -8.16 17.48 15.55
N PHE A 451 -7.40 16.40 15.35
CA PHE A 451 -7.71 15.36 14.36
C PHE A 451 -9.09 14.74 14.57
N GLN A 452 -9.39 14.36 15.81
CA GLN A 452 -10.68 13.77 16.17
C GLN A 452 -11.84 14.75 15.98
N THR A 453 -11.59 16.04 16.29
CA THR A 453 -12.56 17.12 16.07
C THR A 453 -12.80 17.32 14.57
N MET A 454 -11.75 17.33 13.76
CA MET A 454 -11.83 17.42 12.30
C MET A 454 -12.59 16.22 11.72
N GLN A 455 -12.29 14.99 12.14
CA GLN A 455 -13.03 13.80 11.69
C GLN A 455 -14.51 13.87 12.06
N SER A 456 -14.84 14.32 13.27
CA SER A 456 -16.23 14.47 13.71
C SER A 456 -16.98 15.51 12.87
N ARG A 457 -16.35 16.66 12.62
CA ARG A 457 -16.87 17.69 11.71
C ARG A 457 -17.04 17.14 10.29
N LEU A 458 -16.04 16.41 9.78
CA LEU A 458 -16.13 15.80 8.46
C LEU A 458 -17.35 14.88 8.38
N ARG A 459 -17.60 14.00 9.37
CA ARG A 459 -18.80 13.14 9.40
C ARG A 459 -20.10 13.93 9.27
N GLU A 460 -20.22 15.09 9.91
CA GLU A 460 -21.39 15.97 9.78
C GLU A 460 -21.53 16.58 8.39
N VAL A 461 -20.42 17.03 7.80
CA VAL A 461 -20.38 17.56 6.42
C VAL A 461 -20.76 16.47 5.42
N VAL A 462 -20.15 15.28 5.54
CA VAL A 462 -20.40 14.10 4.70
C VAL A 462 -21.89 13.72 4.74
N LYS A 463 -22.50 13.73 5.93
CA LYS A 463 -23.92 13.39 6.10
C LYS A 463 -24.83 14.33 5.30
N LYS A 464 -24.60 15.64 5.37
CA LYS A 464 -25.36 16.63 4.59
C LYS A 464 -25.14 16.46 3.09
N LEU A 465 -23.89 16.25 2.68
CA LEU A 465 -23.55 16.02 1.27
C LEU A 465 -24.21 14.76 0.72
N ASP A 466 -24.27 13.68 1.51
CA ASP A 466 -24.93 12.43 1.13
C ASP A 466 -26.45 12.60 1.02
N GLU A 467 -27.07 13.40 1.91
CA GLU A 467 -28.50 13.77 1.83
C GLU A 467 -28.78 14.61 0.56
N GLU A 468 -27.95 15.62 0.28
CA GLU A 468 -28.08 16.43 -0.94
C GLU A 468 -27.83 15.63 -2.23
N GLU A 469 -26.87 14.70 -2.21
CA GLU A 469 -26.56 13.85 -3.35
C GLU A 469 -27.72 12.88 -3.66
N ALA A 470 -28.43 12.40 -2.63
CA ALA A 470 -29.65 11.60 -2.81
C ALA A 470 -30.79 12.39 -3.49
N ASP A 471 -30.83 13.72 -3.32
CA ASP A 471 -31.85 14.60 -3.89
C ASP A 471 -31.48 15.18 -5.26
N ARG A 472 -30.22 15.02 -5.72
CA ARG A 472 -29.76 15.60 -7.00
C ARG A 472 -30.29 14.83 -8.21
N PRO A 473 -30.80 15.52 -9.25
CA PRO A 473 -31.09 14.90 -10.53
C PRO A 473 -29.80 14.34 -11.13
N SER A 474 -29.74 13.03 -11.29
CA SER A 474 -28.64 12.34 -11.95
C SER A 474 -28.55 12.77 -13.43
N LEU A 475 -27.34 13.16 -13.88
CA LEU A 475 -27.02 13.34 -15.31
C LEU A 475 -26.98 12.00 -16.07
N TYR A 476 -26.93 10.88 -15.34
CA TYR A 476 -27.09 9.55 -15.92
C TYR A 476 -28.57 9.33 -16.26
N GLN A 477 -28.83 8.90 -17.49
CA GLN A 477 -30.09 8.23 -17.84
C GLN A 477 -30.14 6.89 -17.11
N GLN A 478 -30.42 6.92 -15.81
CA GLN A 478 -30.93 5.76 -15.12
C GLN A 478 -32.41 5.66 -15.48
N GLU A 479 -32.87 4.46 -15.79
CA GLU A 479 -34.29 4.24 -16.01
C GLU A 479 -34.99 4.55 -14.66
N PRO A 480 -35.89 5.55 -14.59
CA PRO A 480 -36.35 6.10 -13.32
C PRO A 480 -37.40 5.20 -12.67
N GLY A 481 -37.17 4.76 -11.43
CA GLY A 481 -38.12 3.89 -10.71
C GLY A 481 -37.75 2.41 -10.66
N CYS A 482 -36.54 2.05 -11.10
CA CYS A 482 -36.07 0.67 -10.99
C CYS A 482 -35.90 0.23 -9.53
N PRO A 483 -36.36 -0.97 -9.15
CA PRO A 483 -36.17 -1.50 -7.81
C PRO A 483 -34.69 -1.67 -7.47
N GLY A 484 -34.27 -1.19 -6.28
CA GLY A 484 -32.89 -1.29 -5.79
C GLY A 484 -32.00 -0.07 -6.10
N GLN A 485 -32.51 0.96 -6.79
CA GLN A 485 -31.86 2.29 -6.81
C GLN A 485 -32.13 3.02 -5.48
N PRO A 486 -31.21 3.84 -4.95
CA PRO A 486 -31.57 4.82 -3.95
C PRO A 486 -32.66 5.73 -4.53
N SER A 487 -33.84 5.71 -3.92
CA SER A 487 -35.01 6.42 -4.41
C SER A 487 -34.85 7.94 -4.21
N GLY A 488 -34.50 8.66 -5.27
CA GLY A 488 -34.80 10.08 -5.35
C GLY A 488 -36.32 10.29 -5.43
N PRO A 489 -36.86 11.42 -4.93
CA PRO A 489 -38.29 11.59 -4.81
C PRO A 489 -39.00 11.62 -6.18
N SER A 490 -40.13 10.91 -6.22
CA SER A 490 -41.06 10.82 -7.35
C SER A 490 -41.40 12.21 -7.90
N ARG A 491 -41.08 12.45 -9.17
CA ARG A 491 -41.60 13.61 -9.91
C ARG A 491 -43.10 13.38 -10.14
N THR A 492 -43.92 14.03 -9.34
CA THR A 492 -45.33 14.24 -9.69
C THR A 492 -45.39 15.03 -11.01
N PRO A 493 -46.17 14.58 -12.01
CA PRO A 493 -46.35 15.35 -13.23
C PRO A 493 -47.03 16.67 -12.89
N LEU A 494 -46.37 17.79 -13.18
CA LEU A 494 -47.00 19.11 -13.22
C LEU A 494 -48.17 19.04 -14.21
N GLU A 495 -49.39 19.08 -13.68
CA GLU A 495 -50.60 19.38 -14.44
C GLU A 495 -50.35 20.62 -15.30
N ARG A 496 -50.40 20.44 -16.62
CA ARG A 496 -50.55 21.57 -17.54
C ARG A 496 -51.90 22.22 -17.26
N ARG A 497 -51.89 23.36 -16.58
CA ARG A 497 -53.03 24.29 -16.65
C ARG A 497 -52.92 25.05 -17.97
N GLY A 498 -53.98 24.94 -18.76
CA GLY A 498 -54.25 25.81 -19.92
C GLY A 498 -54.68 27.21 -19.51
#